data_AF-A0A946CZV3-F1
#
_entry.id   AF-A0A946CZV3-F1
#
_cell.length_a   1.000
_cell.length_b   1.000
_cell.length_c   1.000
_cell.angle_alpha   90.00
_cell.angle_beta   90.00
_cell.angle_gamma   90.00
#
_symmetry.space_group_name_H-M   'P 1'
#
loop_
_entity.id
_entity.type
_entity.pdbx_description
1 polymer ?
#
loop_
_entity_poly.entity_id
_entity_poly.type
_entity_poly.pdbx_seq_one_letter_code
_entity_poly.pdbx_strand_id
1 'polypeptide(L)'
;MNSFKQNFCQLRARQHNTASLALVAALLLVLSGPKPAFAAEFDPDPVSGPSVHVKPQLDFDLSHIGHGSAGHFCGTDMTSPSARASVEAYLAGKRAGLYPAVRKGGYTPDIGAEQEFKVSEGTTFIRLNFRLVDTTSLYNLWVEVAEITNGNVSNSDISSLKSVIHDSTPSRSINPSQGLFANNNDVFGLPPNIDGDGIVDVLMYDIGRGSGSTLGYVSSADAVLNPPADQMGNGRDILYLDSDQGTSNLATLAVIAAHEYAHLIHLSYGWDTTFVTEGYAEYAMVMNGYYWRGVNFTNSITETTQPLFTWRDGGGPGAMDYERGGLFFTFLAERVGTMAIGQMMQGLKKKGGAGIDSVLTMHGENLSDLIRDYHTANYLNDTSIAPEFGYSQPERSFHNIPISSAPINGELSSDEGEGGFSHSLDLRVNAGAANLFRFNNVANFEFTYDLPTSAIFGDDFREQVLARNAARIVLRRADSDELEIHELVASPEDLQRFEGRFQWILFILTHGKPDLAVGDKTKLEAFWTPLSEVTDVEDGGGIPTSWTLERNYPNPFNPSTTIPLELDRTTHARLEVYNLLGKRMTTLNDGVLAAGRHQFRLDAASWTSGTYLIRLTTDSGVQSLPLTLLK
;
A
#
# COMPACT_ATOMS: atom_id res chain seq x y z
N MET A 1 -4.19 -40.14 -27.60
CA MET A 1 -3.76 -38.92 -26.90
C MET A 1 -3.22 -39.30 -25.53
N ASN A 2 -1.95 -39.71 -25.50
CA ASN A 2 -1.14 -40.05 -24.32
C ASN A 2 0.29 -40.32 -24.82
N SER A 3 1.28 -40.36 -23.92
CA SER A 3 2.71 -40.65 -24.18
C SER A 3 3.38 -39.87 -25.32
N PHE A 4 3.89 -38.67 -25.02
CA PHE A 4 5.14 -38.17 -25.63
C PHE A 4 5.89 -37.15 -24.72
N LYS A 5 6.04 -37.50 -23.43
CA LYS A 5 6.98 -36.83 -22.51
C LYS A 5 8.27 -37.64 -22.43
N GLN A 6 9.37 -37.15 -23.02
CA GLN A 6 10.74 -37.24 -22.50
C GLN A 6 11.78 -36.73 -23.53
N ASN A 7 12.95 -36.34 -23.03
CA ASN A 7 14.21 -36.13 -23.74
C ASN A 7 14.25 -35.02 -24.82
N PHE A 8 14.77 -33.85 -24.46
CA PHE A 8 15.97 -33.33 -25.13
C PHE A 8 16.74 -32.34 -24.23
N CYS A 9 17.72 -32.86 -23.48
CA CYS A 9 18.69 -32.05 -22.74
C CYS A 9 20.08 -32.71 -22.78
N GLN A 10 20.72 -32.67 -23.95
CA GLN A 10 22.16 -32.90 -24.14
C GLN A 10 22.58 -32.57 -25.57
N LEU A 11 23.40 -31.51 -25.72
CA LEU A 11 24.57 -31.46 -26.62
C LEU A 11 25.29 -30.10 -26.43
N ARG A 12 26.50 -30.14 -25.87
CA ARG A 12 27.38 -28.96 -25.76
C ARG A 12 28.29 -28.87 -26.99
N ALA A 13 28.42 -27.65 -27.51
CA ALA A 13 29.55 -27.11 -28.28
C ALA A 13 30.07 -27.88 -29.52
N ARG A 14 30.06 -27.20 -30.67
CA ARG A 14 31.28 -26.51 -31.19
C ARG A 14 31.03 -25.70 -32.47
N GLN A 15 32.00 -24.82 -32.75
CA GLN A 15 32.26 -24.05 -33.98
C GLN A 15 31.46 -22.75 -34.20
N HIS A 16 32.21 -21.74 -34.66
CA HIS A 16 31.71 -20.44 -35.11
C HIS A 16 31.19 -20.55 -36.54
N ASN A 17 30.20 -19.74 -36.90
CA ASN A 17 30.39 -18.74 -37.96
C ASN A 17 29.27 -17.69 -37.95
N THR A 18 29.56 -16.53 -38.53
CA THR A 18 28.63 -15.43 -38.74
C THR A 18 27.71 -15.67 -39.94
N ALA A 19 26.68 -14.82 -40.09
CA ALA A 19 25.77 -14.73 -41.23
C ALA A 19 24.83 -15.94 -41.49
N SER A 20 23.73 -16.02 -40.73
CA SER A 20 22.48 -16.68 -41.15
C SER A 20 21.25 -16.18 -40.37
N LEU A 21 20.90 -14.90 -40.52
CA LEU A 21 19.68 -14.32 -39.92
C LEU A 21 18.90 -13.38 -40.86
N ALA A 22 19.33 -13.26 -42.12
CA ALA A 22 18.73 -12.37 -43.13
C ALA A 22 17.66 -13.04 -44.02
N LEU A 23 17.49 -14.37 -43.97
CA LEU A 23 16.70 -15.12 -44.96
C LEU A 23 15.26 -15.46 -44.53
N VAL A 24 14.91 -15.29 -43.25
CA VAL A 24 13.56 -15.60 -42.73
C VAL A 24 12.61 -14.40 -42.83
N ALA A 25 13.13 -13.18 -42.75
CA ALA A 25 12.33 -11.95 -42.80
C ALA A 25 11.78 -11.62 -44.21
N ALA A 26 12.27 -12.28 -45.26
CA ALA A 26 11.95 -11.94 -46.66
C ALA A 26 10.65 -12.58 -47.19
N LEU A 27 10.02 -13.52 -46.46
CA LEU A 27 8.94 -14.36 -47.00
C LEU A 27 7.50 -13.94 -46.63
N LEU A 28 7.32 -12.82 -45.92
CA LEU A 28 6.00 -12.34 -45.45
C LEU A 28 5.60 -10.95 -45.99
N LEU A 29 6.35 -10.41 -46.96
CA LEU A 29 6.12 -9.05 -47.50
C LEU A 29 5.50 -9.01 -48.91
N VAL A 30 4.96 -10.13 -49.40
CA VAL A 30 4.24 -10.21 -50.67
C VAL A 30 2.93 -10.98 -50.51
N LEU A 31 1.82 -10.26 -50.28
CA LEU A 31 0.52 -10.49 -50.91
C LEU A 31 -0.49 -9.38 -50.54
N SER A 32 -0.98 -8.67 -51.57
CA SER A 32 -2.24 -7.89 -51.64
C SER A 32 -2.67 -6.94 -50.50
N GLY A 33 -2.63 -5.62 -50.78
CA GLY A 33 -3.62 -4.64 -50.27
C GLY A 33 -4.92 -4.66 -51.10
N PRO A 34 -5.82 -3.66 -50.99
CA PRO A 34 -5.50 -2.30 -51.46
C PRO A 34 -6.03 -1.11 -50.60
N LYS A 35 -6.05 0.09 -51.22
CA LYS A 35 -6.06 1.49 -50.74
C LYS A 35 -7.32 2.26 -51.29
N PRO A 36 -7.51 3.62 -51.21
CA PRO A 36 -7.18 4.67 -50.22
C PRO A 36 -8.25 5.83 -50.10
N ALA A 37 -7.83 7.00 -49.55
CA ALA A 37 -8.19 8.41 -49.87
C ALA A 37 -9.13 9.15 -48.88
N PHE A 38 -9.10 10.49 -48.67
CA PHE A 38 -8.35 11.68 -49.19
C PHE A 38 -7.78 12.48 -47.96
N ALA A 39 -7.04 13.60 -47.97
CA ALA A 39 -6.02 14.28 -48.81
C ALA A 39 -5.88 15.76 -48.33
N ALA A 40 -4.66 16.33 -48.34
CA ALA A 40 -4.31 17.78 -48.25
C ALA A 40 -4.66 18.55 -46.94
N GLU A 41 -4.02 19.68 -46.58
CA GLU A 41 -3.03 20.54 -47.27
C GLU A 41 -2.02 21.19 -46.27
N PHE A 42 -1.13 22.11 -46.68
CA PHE A 42 0.06 22.57 -45.92
C PHE A 42 0.45 24.04 -46.27
N ASP A 43 0.71 24.94 -45.28
CA ASP A 43 1.50 26.20 -45.46
C ASP A 43 1.91 26.85 -44.10
N PRO A 44 2.95 27.74 -43.99
CA PRO A 44 3.49 28.22 -42.70
C PRO A 44 3.57 29.77 -42.46
N ASP A 45 3.46 30.19 -41.18
CA ASP A 45 4.11 31.34 -40.46
C ASP A 45 4.11 32.81 -41.00
N PRO A 46 4.37 33.88 -40.18
CA PRO A 46 4.07 34.12 -38.74
C PRO A 46 3.56 35.59 -38.42
N VAL A 47 3.57 36.02 -37.13
CA VAL A 47 3.71 37.42 -36.57
C VAL A 47 2.52 38.16 -35.83
N SER A 48 2.72 38.38 -34.51
CA SER A 48 2.33 39.48 -33.56
C SER A 48 0.88 39.90 -33.16
N GLY A 49 0.44 39.45 -31.94
CA GLY A 49 -0.09 40.24 -30.77
C GLY A 49 -1.40 41.10 -30.82
N PRO A 50 -1.89 41.66 -29.68
CA PRO A 50 -1.62 41.35 -28.26
C PRO A 50 -2.87 41.24 -27.31
N SER A 51 -2.76 40.41 -26.25
CA SER A 51 -3.39 40.48 -24.89
C SER A 51 -4.87 40.86 -24.63
N VAL A 52 -5.57 40.05 -23.81
CA VAL A 52 -6.22 40.40 -22.50
C VAL A 52 -6.48 39.08 -21.71
N HIS A 53 -6.56 39.13 -20.37
CA HIS A 53 -6.58 37.96 -19.47
C HIS A 53 -7.97 37.38 -19.13
N VAL A 54 -8.00 36.07 -18.85
CA VAL A 54 -8.76 35.45 -17.75
C VAL A 54 -7.85 34.42 -17.04
N LYS A 55 -7.86 34.37 -15.70
CA LYS A 55 -7.17 33.33 -14.91
C LYS A 55 -8.14 32.23 -14.50
N PRO A 56 -7.72 30.96 -14.55
CA PRO A 56 -7.76 30.06 -13.42
C PRO A 56 -6.34 29.85 -12.88
N GLN A 57 -6.16 29.79 -11.56
CA GLN A 57 -4.84 29.58 -10.94
C GLN A 57 -4.84 28.26 -10.18
N LEU A 58 -4.19 27.25 -10.74
CA LEU A 58 -3.66 26.09 -10.03
C LEU A 58 -2.17 26.02 -10.39
N ASP A 59 -1.31 26.31 -9.41
CA ASP A 59 0.14 26.31 -9.61
C ASP A 59 0.71 24.90 -9.36
N PHE A 60 1.23 24.27 -10.41
CA PHE A 60 2.04 23.05 -10.35
C PHE A 60 3.27 23.24 -11.26
N ASP A 61 4.47 23.22 -10.68
CA ASP A 61 5.73 23.23 -11.44
C ASP A 61 6.14 21.80 -11.79
N LEU A 62 6.30 21.52 -13.08
CA LEU A 62 6.63 20.21 -13.64
C LEU A 62 7.60 20.39 -14.83
N SER A 63 8.85 20.71 -14.53
CA SER A 63 9.85 21.11 -15.52
C SER A 63 10.91 20.02 -15.83
N HIS A 64 10.89 19.56 -17.09
CA HIS A 64 11.93 18.80 -17.85
C HIS A 64 12.07 17.28 -17.66
N ILE A 65 11.64 16.54 -18.70
CA ILE A 65 11.05 15.19 -18.60
C ILE A 65 11.31 14.35 -19.89
N GLY A 66 11.73 13.07 -19.77
CA GLY A 66 11.97 12.06 -20.86
C GLY A 66 13.45 11.64 -21.02
N HIS A 67 13.95 10.43 -21.38
CA HIS A 67 13.57 9.00 -21.62
C HIS A 67 14.90 8.16 -21.52
N GLY A 68 15.09 6.88 -21.12
CA GLY A 68 14.30 5.75 -20.55
C GLY A 68 15.05 4.40 -20.79
N SER A 69 15.33 3.54 -19.77
CA SER A 69 16.12 2.27 -19.94
C SER A 69 16.33 1.45 -18.63
N ALA A 70 16.49 0.10 -18.55
CA ALA A 70 16.26 -1.05 -19.47
C ALA A 70 16.73 -2.43 -18.94
N GLY A 71 16.21 -3.55 -19.49
CA GLY A 71 16.71 -4.92 -19.20
C GLY A 71 16.39 -6.06 -20.21
N HIS A 72 16.61 -7.33 -19.84
CA HIS A 72 15.82 -8.54 -20.17
C HIS A 72 16.14 -9.83 -19.35
N PHE A 73 15.14 -10.30 -18.59
CA PHE A 73 15.13 -11.54 -17.78
C PHE A 73 14.73 -12.85 -18.52
N CYS A 74 14.68 -13.98 -17.79
CA CYS A 74 14.10 -15.26 -18.21
C CYS A 74 13.39 -16.02 -17.06
N GLY A 75 12.18 -16.56 -17.28
CA GLY A 75 11.64 -17.66 -16.47
C GLY A 75 10.19 -17.58 -15.94
N THR A 76 9.18 -17.41 -16.79
CA THR A 76 7.75 -17.45 -16.38
C THR A 76 6.88 -18.33 -17.29
N ASP A 77 5.83 -18.93 -16.73
CA ASP A 77 4.80 -19.65 -17.49
C ASP A 77 3.85 -18.65 -18.20
N MET A 78 3.47 -18.96 -19.44
CA MET A 78 2.70 -18.08 -20.32
C MET A 78 1.23 -18.52 -20.48
N THR A 79 0.68 -19.19 -19.47
CA THR A 79 -0.71 -19.67 -19.46
C THR A 79 -1.74 -18.57 -19.18
N SER A 80 -1.40 -17.53 -18.41
CA SER A 80 -2.33 -16.42 -18.13
C SER A 80 -2.32 -15.31 -19.19
N PRO A 81 -3.45 -14.61 -19.43
CA PRO A 81 -3.48 -13.43 -20.31
C PRO A 81 -2.64 -12.26 -19.78
N SER A 82 -2.60 -12.05 -18.46
CA SER A 82 -1.85 -10.96 -17.82
C SER A 82 -0.35 -11.10 -18.00
N ALA A 83 0.23 -12.29 -17.79
CA ALA A 83 1.66 -12.53 -18.01
C ALA A 83 2.07 -12.24 -19.46
N ARG A 84 1.20 -12.57 -20.43
CA ARG A 84 1.44 -12.31 -21.86
C ARG A 84 1.39 -10.81 -22.17
N ALA A 85 0.42 -10.08 -21.61
CA ALA A 85 0.34 -8.63 -21.74
C ALA A 85 1.58 -7.92 -21.17
N SER A 86 2.07 -8.33 -19.99
CA SER A 86 3.29 -7.78 -19.38
C SER A 86 4.53 -8.02 -20.26
N VAL A 87 4.70 -9.22 -20.82
CA VAL A 87 5.81 -9.52 -21.74
C VAL A 87 5.68 -8.75 -23.07
N GLU A 88 4.47 -8.60 -23.62
CA GLU A 88 4.27 -7.83 -24.85
C GLU A 88 4.53 -6.33 -24.65
N ALA A 89 4.11 -5.74 -23.53
CA ALA A 89 4.42 -4.36 -23.14
C ALA A 89 5.94 -4.16 -22.96
N TYR A 90 6.62 -5.09 -22.31
CA TYR A 90 8.08 -5.06 -22.12
C TYR A 90 8.85 -5.11 -23.46
N LEU A 91 8.43 -6.01 -24.36
CA LEU A 91 8.97 -6.10 -25.72
C LEU A 91 8.58 -4.91 -26.60
N ALA A 92 7.44 -4.25 -26.35
CA ALA A 92 7.05 -3.01 -27.03
C ALA A 92 7.96 -1.85 -26.61
N GLY A 93 8.20 -1.64 -25.31
CA GLY A 93 9.13 -0.64 -24.79
C GLY A 93 10.54 -0.79 -25.37
N LYS A 94 11.03 -2.04 -25.50
CA LYS A 94 12.34 -2.35 -26.09
C LYS A 94 12.42 -2.12 -27.61
N ARG A 95 11.29 -2.20 -28.32
CA ARG A 95 11.18 -1.83 -29.74
C ARG A 95 10.97 -0.32 -29.94
N ALA A 96 10.45 0.38 -28.94
CA ALA A 96 10.23 1.83 -28.94
C ALA A 96 11.48 2.66 -28.54
N GLY A 97 12.61 2.03 -28.22
CA GLY A 97 13.80 2.73 -27.71
C GLY A 97 13.64 3.25 -26.27
N LEU A 98 12.55 2.89 -25.58
CA LEU A 98 12.36 3.11 -24.14
C LEU A 98 13.17 2.11 -23.30
N TYR A 99 13.83 1.14 -23.95
CA TYR A 99 14.85 0.24 -23.40
C TYR A 99 15.93 -0.05 -24.48
N PRO A 100 17.19 -0.39 -24.12
CA PRO A 100 18.40 0.44 -24.06
C PRO A 100 19.22 0.64 -25.36
N ALA A 101 20.28 1.44 -25.26
CA ALA A 101 21.40 1.52 -26.22
C ALA A 101 22.66 0.73 -25.77
N VAL A 102 23.55 0.41 -26.71
CA VAL A 102 24.79 -0.35 -26.49
C VAL A 102 25.92 0.56 -25.96
N ARG A 103 26.51 0.23 -24.80
CA ARG A 103 27.70 0.92 -24.26
C ARG A 103 28.95 0.62 -25.10
N LYS A 104 29.82 1.62 -25.30
CA LYS A 104 31.21 1.42 -25.76
C LYS A 104 32.07 1.25 -24.50
N GLY A 105 32.86 0.19 -24.42
CA GLY A 105 33.67 -0.09 -23.23
C GLY A 105 34.79 0.93 -23.02
N GLY A 106 34.95 1.39 -21.78
CA GLY A 106 36.11 2.14 -21.32
C GLY A 106 37.28 1.25 -20.88
N TYR A 107 38.17 1.82 -20.07
CA TYR A 107 39.40 1.16 -19.60
C TYR A 107 39.12 0.29 -18.37
N THR A 108 39.29 -1.02 -18.53
CA THR A 108 39.31 -1.97 -17.40
C THR A 108 40.75 -2.03 -16.85
N PRO A 109 41.03 -1.71 -15.57
CA PRO A 109 42.38 -1.82 -15.02
C PRO A 109 42.78 -3.30 -14.83
N ASP A 110 44.08 -3.58 -14.84
CA ASP A 110 44.60 -4.92 -14.52
C ASP A 110 44.35 -5.28 -13.05
N ILE A 111 43.91 -6.52 -12.78
CA ILE A 111 43.73 -7.02 -11.41
C ILE A 111 45.08 -6.97 -10.67
N GLY A 112 45.08 -6.42 -9.46
CA GLY A 112 46.27 -6.10 -8.68
C GLY A 112 46.76 -4.66 -8.82
N ALA A 113 46.18 -3.84 -9.71
CA ALA A 113 46.42 -2.40 -9.74
C ALA A 113 45.99 -1.74 -8.41
N GLU A 114 46.73 -0.71 -7.99
CA GLU A 114 46.43 0.09 -6.80
C GLU A 114 46.06 1.52 -7.16
N GLN A 115 45.05 2.06 -6.49
CA GLN A 115 44.51 3.40 -6.71
C GLN A 115 44.11 4.04 -5.37
N GLU A 116 44.39 5.33 -5.22
CA GLU A 116 43.92 6.13 -4.09
C GLU A 116 42.49 6.61 -4.36
N PHE A 117 41.58 6.40 -3.41
CA PHE A 117 40.20 6.92 -3.45
C PHE A 117 39.93 7.82 -2.24
N LYS A 118 39.07 8.83 -2.43
CA LYS A 118 38.48 9.60 -1.33
C LYS A 118 37.30 8.80 -0.75
N VAL A 119 37.27 8.57 0.56
CA VAL A 119 36.18 7.86 1.26
C VAL A 119 35.71 8.63 2.50
N SER A 120 34.54 8.31 3.03
CA SER A 120 33.95 8.98 4.19
C SER A 120 34.61 8.55 5.52
N GLU A 121 34.84 9.51 6.41
CA GLU A 121 35.19 9.31 7.81
C GLU A 121 34.30 10.21 8.68
N GLY A 122 33.06 9.76 8.91
CA GLY A 122 32.05 10.54 9.64
C GLY A 122 31.58 11.76 8.84
N THR A 123 31.99 12.96 9.26
CA THR A 123 31.67 14.23 8.56
C THR A 123 32.80 14.74 7.67
N THR A 124 33.91 14.01 7.55
CA THR A 124 35.06 14.37 6.71
C THR A 124 35.27 13.31 5.62
N PHE A 125 36.19 13.60 4.70
CA PHE A 125 36.67 12.61 3.73
C PHE A 125 38.19 12.45 3.87
N ILE A 126 38.64 11.21 3.77
CA ILE A 126 40.05 10.81 3.84
C ILE A 126 40.46 10.12 2.53
N ARG A 127 41.77 9.92 2.35
CA ARG A 127 42.34 9.20 1.22
C ARG A 127 42.87 7.85 1.68
N LEU A 128 42.41 6.77 1.05
CA LEU A 128 42.88 5.40 1.30
C LEU A 128 43.34 4.75 0.00
N ASN A 129 44.33 3.87 0.09
CA ASN A 129 44.81 3.09 -1.06
C ASN A 129 44.03 1.78 -1.16
N PHE A 130 43.42 1.54 -2.30
CA PHE A 130 42.71 0.31 -2.64
C PHE A 130 43.46 -0.49 -3.70
N ARG A 131 43.25 -1.81 -3.71
CA ARG A 131 43.71 -2.71 -4.77
C ARG A 131 42.52 -3.31 -5.50
N LEU A 132 42.57 -3.35 -6.83
CA LEU A 132 41.58 -4.05 -7.65
C LEU A 132 41.75 -5.56 -7.47
N VAL A 133 40.72 -6.26 -6.99
CA VAL A 133 40.76 -7.71 -6.72
C VAL A 133 39.90 -8.53 -7.68
N ASP A 134 38.87 -7.93 -8.29
CA ASP A 134 38.03 -8.55 -9.32
C ASP A 134 37.46 -7.48 -10.25
N THR A 135 37.14 -7.82 -11.51
CA THR A 135 36.53 -6.89 -12.47
C THR A 135 35.71 -7.61 -13.53
N THR A 136 34.67 -6.94 -14.04
CA THR A 136 33.68 -7.43 -15.00
C THR A 136 33.22 -6.30 -15.92
N SER A 137 32.32 -6.59 -16.87
CA SER A 137 31.65 -5.56 -17.68
C SER A 137 30.55 -4.78 -16.94
N LEU A 138 30.42 -4.93 -15.61
CA LEU A 138 29.45 -4.24 -14.77
C LEU A 138 30.11 -3.50 -13.59
N TYR A 139 31.20 -4.05 -13.03
CA TYR A 139 31.88 -3.45 -11.87
C TYR A 139 33.38 -3.77 -11.81
N ASN A 140 34.11 -2.92 -11.07
CA ASN A 140 35.44 -3.16 -10.52
C ASN A 140 35.28 -3.34 -9.00
N LEU A 141 35.80 -4.42 -8.42
CA LEU A 141 35.79 -4.63 -6.97
C LEU A 141 37.17 -4.29 -6.40
N TRP A 142 37.19 -3.27 -5.56
CA TRP A 142 38.37 -2.72 -4.91
C TRP A 142 38.29 -2.97 -3.40
N VAL A 143 39.40 -3.39 -2.79
CA VAL A 143 39.50 -3.58 -1.33
C VAL A 143 40.66 -2.75 -0.80
N GLU A 144 40.52 -2.11 0.36
CA GLU A 144 41.60 -1.34 0.99
C GLU A 144 42.86 -2.22 1.18
N VAL A 145 44.02 -1.69 0.79
CA VAL A 145 45.31 -2.41 0.91
C VAL A 145 45.62 -2.78 2.36
N ALA A 146 45.19 -1.96 3.33
CA ALA A 146 45.31 -2.26 4.75
C ALA A 146 44.48 -3.49 5.13
N GLU A 147 43.22 -3.58 4.71
CA GLU A 147 42.30 -4.68 5.04
C GLU A 147 42.75 -6.03 4.48
N ILE A 148 43.31 -6.03 3.26
CA ILE A 148 43.98 -7.22 2.70
C ILE A 148 45.23 -7.59 3.53
N THR A 149 46.03 -6.60 3.93
CA THR A 149 47.32 -6.81 4.61
C THR A 149 47.17 -7.26 6.06
N ASN A 150 46.14 -6.76 6.75
CA ASN A 150 45.77 -7.15 8.11
C ASN A 150 45.12 -8.55 8.14
N GLY A 151 44.55 -8.99 7.01
CA GLY A 151 43.78 -10.23 6.90
C GLY A 151 42.30 -10.09 7.26
N ASN A 152 41.80 -8.86 7.34
CA ASN A 152 40.40 -8.54 7.63
C ASN A 152 39.48 -8.91 6.46
N VAL A 153 39.97 -8.77 5.21
CA VAL A 153 39.28 -9.23 3.99
C VAL A 153 40.11 -10.32 3.32
N SER A 154 39.54 -11.51 3.20
CA SER A 154 40.18 -12.68 2.60
C SER A 154 39.72 -12.94 1.16
N ASN A 155 40.49 -13.75 0.43
CA ASN A 155 40.10 -14.22 -0.91
C ASN A 155 38.76 -14.98 -0.92
N SER A 156 38.37 -15.58 0.21
CA SER A 156 37.07 -16.24 0.40
C SER A 156 35.92 -15.22 0.37
N ASP A 157 36.12 -14.07 1.01
CA ASP A 157 35.08 -13.04 1.16
C ASP A 157 34.91 -12.29 -0.16
N ILE A 158 36.02 -11.98 -0.84
CA ILE A 158 36.04 -11.45 -2.21
C ILE A 158 35.29 -12.38 -3.17
N SER A 159 35.55 -13.70 -3.10
CA SER A 159 34.85 -14.70 -3.92
C SER A 159 33.36 -14.81 -3.59
N SER A 160 33.02 -14.63 -2.31
CA SER A 160 31.64 -14.71 -1.81
C SER A 160 30.82 -13.48 -2.23
N LEU A 161 31.38 -12.28 -2.09
CA LEU A 161 30.80 -11.02 -2.57
C LEU A 161 30.60 -11.06 -4.09
N LYS A 162 31.60 -11.50 -4.86
CA LYS A 162 31.50 -11.73 -6.32
C LYS A 162 30.31 -12.64 -6.66
N SER A 163 30.17 -13.77 -5.97
CA SER A 163 29.08 -14.73 -6.22
C SER A 163 27.69 -14.12 -6.04
N VAL A 164 27.57 -13.09 -5.21
CA VAL A 164 26.34 -12.35 -4.86
C VAL A 164 26.07 -11.17 -5.80
N ILE A 165 27.09 -10.35 -6.12
CA ILE A 165 26.90 -9.17 -6.99
C ILE A 165 26.84 -9.51 -8.48
N HIS A 166 27.53 -10.59 -8.89
CA HIS A 166 27.71 -10.96 -10.30
C HIS A 166 27.03 -12.27 -10.71
N ASP A 167 27.28 -13.36 -9.97
CA ASP A 167 27.06 -14.71 -10.51
C ASP A 167 25.63 -15.23 -10.28
N SER A 168 25.06 -15.05 -9.10
CA SER A 168 23.74 -15.60 -8.74
C SER A 168 23.06 -14.90 -7.56
N THR A 169 21.74 -14.88 -7.55
CA THR A 169 20.91 -14.47 -6.41
C THR A 169 20.06 -15.64 -5.89
N PRO A 170 19.52 -15.56 -4.65
CA PRO A 170 18.63 -16.59 -4.08
C PRO A 170 17.51 -17.05 -5.02
N SER A 171 17.09 -18.31 -4.90
CA SER A 171 16.15 -19.00 -5.81
C SER A 171 14.75 -18.38 -5.96
N ARG A 172 14.37 -17.45 -5.08
CA ARG A 172 13.12 -16.68 -5.12
C ARG A 172 13.29 -15.25 -5.66
N SER A 173 14.48 -14.87 -6.11
CA SER A 173 14.72 -13.60 -6.79
C SER A 173 14.04 -13.59 -8.16
N ILE A 174 13.90 -12.40 -8.74
CA ILE A 174 13.34 -12.20 -10.08
C ILE A 174 14.16 -12.86 -11.21
N ASN A 175 15.44 -13.13 -10.96
CA ASN A 175 16.26 -14.02 -11.79
C ASN A 175 17.45 -14.60 -10.99
N PRO A 176 17.34 -15.85 -10.50
CA PRO A 176 18.41 -16.49 -9.71
C PRO A 176 19.69 -16.80 -10.51
N SER A 177 19.66 -16.75 -11.85
CA SER A 177 20.81 -17.10 -12.70
C SER A 177 21.74 -15.91 -13.02
N GLN A 178 21.64 -14.82 -12.26
CA GLN A 178 22.54 -13.67 -12.32
C GLN A 178 22.60 -12.99 -10.94
N GLY A 179 23.68 -12.23 -10.70
CA GLY A 179 23.89 -11.47 -9.48
C GLY A 179 23.05 -10.19 -9.39
N LEU A 180 23.02 -9.60 -8.20
CA LEU A 180 22.07 -8.54 -7.87
C LEU A 180 22.25 -7.24 -8.68
N PHE A 181 23.45 -6.95 -9.18
CA PHE A 181 23.66 -5.80 -10.06
C PHE A 181 22.87 -5.95 -11.37
N ALA A 182 22.85 -7.14 -11.97
CA ALA A 182 22.09 -7.38 -13.19
C ALA A 182 20.57 -7.27 -12.94
N ASN A 183 20.08 -7.83 -11.83
CA ASN A 183 18.67 -7.72 -11.43
C ASN A 183 18.21 -6.28 -11.19
N ASN A 184 19.00 -5.48 -10.46
CA ASN A 184 18.68 -4.06 -10.25
C ASN A 184 18.69 -3.30 -11.58
N ASN A 185 19.70 -3.53 -12.43
CA ASN A 185 19.80 -2.90 -13.75
C ASN A 185 18.58 -3.23 -14.65
N ASP A 186 18.14 -4.49 -14.67
CA ASP A 186 17.02 -4.94 -15.50
C ASP A 186 15.67 -4.28 -15.14
N VAL A 187 15.49 -3.90 -13.86
CA VAL A 187 14.25 -3.30 -13.32
C VAL A 187 14.35 -1.77 -13.24
N PHE A 188 15.27 -1.26 -12.41
CA PHE A 188 15.42 0.15 -12.10
C PHE A 188 16.15 0.92 -13.21
N GLY A 189 16.87 0.23 -14.08
CA GLY A 189 17.74 0.84 -15.07
C GLY A 189 19.14 1.06 -14.53
N LEU A 190 19.95 1.80 -15.29
CA LEU A 190 21.41 1.82 -15.10
C LEU A 190 21.88 2.95 -14.16
N PRO A 191 23.02 2.76 -13.46
CA PRO A 191 23.78 3.83 -12.80
C PRO A 191 24.15 4.98 -13.76
N PRO A 192 24.35 6.20 -13.22
CA PRO A 192 24.60 7.43 -13.98
C PRO A 192 25.65 7.38 -15.10
N ASN A 193 26.70 6.58 -14.96
CA ASN A 193 27.87 6.52 -15.84
C ASN A 193 28.66 7.85 -15.88
N ILE A 194 29.13 8.29 -14.71
CA ILE A 194 29.72 9.61 -14.42
C ILE A 194 31.00 9.87 -15.23
N ASP A 195 31.96 8.94 -15.23
CA ASP A 195 33.21 9.07 -16.00
C ASP A 195 33.12 8.50 -17.43
N GLY A 196 32.05 7.75 -17.70
CA GLY A 196 31.68 7.27 -19.02
C GLY A 196 32.15 5.85 -19.36
N ASP A 197 32.90 5.16 -18.50
CA ASP A 197 33.50 3.85 -18.83
C ASP A 197 32.48 2.68 -18.90
N GLY A 198 31.35 2.84 -18.22
CA GLY A 198 30.23 1.89 -18.16
C GLY A 198 30.26 0.94 -16.95
N ILE A 199 31.14 1.16 -15.97
CA ILE A 199 31.48 0.25 -14.88
C ILE A 199 31.25 0.94 -13.53
N VAL A 200 30.80 0.19 -12.52
CA VAL A 200 30.68 0.68 -11.13
C VAL A 200 31.91 0.29 -10.32
N ASP A 201 32.55 1.23 -9.63
CA ASP A 201 33.54 0.87 -8.61
C ASP A 201 32.83 0.46 -7.31
N VAL A 202 33.14 -0.72 -6.80
CA VAL A 202 32.72 -1.18 -5.48
C VAL A 202 33.93 -1.09 -4.57
N LEU A 203 33.88 -0.20 -3.56
CA LEU A 203 34.98 0.03 -2.61
C LEU A 203 34.65 -0.63 -1.26
N MET A 204 35.53 -1.52 -0.80
CA MET A 204 35.38 -2.24 0.47
C MET A 204 36.47 -1.84 1.47
N TYR A 205 36.07 -1.25 2.60
CA TYR A 205 36.97 -0.75 3.66
C TYR A 205 36.26 -0.72 5.02
N ASP A 206 36.99 -0.49 6.11
CA ASP A 206 36.46 -0.42 7.49
C ASP A 206 35.67 0.90 7.71
N ILE A 207 34.34 0.84 7.54
CA ILE A 207 33.49 2.04 7.54
C ILE A 207 33.29 2.55 8.97
N GLY A 208 33.89 3.71 9.24
CA GLY A 208 33.83 4.33 10.56
C GLY A 208 34.71 3.66 11.61
N ARG A 209 35.71 2.88 11.19
CA ARG A 209 36.81 2.34 12.02
C ARG A 209 36.37 1.56 13.26
N GLY A 210 35.62 0.49 13.04
CA GLY A 210 35.08 -0.36 14.10
C GLY A 210 34.01 0.29 14.98
N SER A 211 33.39 1.40 14.54
CA SER A 211 32.22 1.98 15.21
C SER A 211 30.89 1.29 14.84
N GLY A 212 30.87 0.45 13.80
CA GLY A 212 29.76 -0.44 13.46
C GLY A 212 28.43 0.25 13.09
N SER A 213 28.48 1.53 12.73
CA SER A 213 27.27 2.38 12.59
C SER A 213 26.77 2.54 11.15
N THR A 214 27.60 2.29 10.15
CA THR A 214 27.29 2.41 8.72
C THR A 214 27.90 1.20 8.01
N LEU A 215 27.08 0.41 7.33
CA LEU A 215 27.49 -0.90 6.77
C LEU A 215 27.75 -0.85 5.24
N GLY A 216 27.42 0.28 4.64
CA GLY A 216 27.58 0.64 3.24
C GLY A 216 26.99 2.03 3.01
N TYR A 217 27.28 2.65 1.88
CA TYR A 217 26.64 3.91 1.45
C TYR A 217 26.86 4.19 -0.05
N VAL A 218 26.12 5.16 -0.58
CA VAL A 218 26.41 5.87 -1.84
C VAL A 218 26.56 7.37 -1.55
N SER A 219 27.52 8.05 -2.18
CA SER A 219 27.70 9.50 -2.02
C SER A 219 27.33 10.27 -3.29
N SER A 220 26.45 11.27 -3.15
CA SER A 220 26.17 12.23 -4.22
C SER A 220 27.37 13.12 -4.57
N ALA A 221 28.41 13.16 -3.73
CA ALA A 221 29.68 13.81 -4.06
C ALA A 221 30.44 13.10 -5.19
N ASP A 222 30.30 11.79 -5.33
CA ASP A 222 30.94 11.03 -6.42
C ASP A 222 30.28 11.28 -7.78
N ALA A 223 29.05 11.78 -7.81
CA ALA A 223 28.33 12.13 -9.04
C ALA A 223 28.84 13.42 -9.73
N VAL A 224 29.89 14.05 -9.21
CA VAL A 224 30.53 15.23 -9.81
C VAL A 224 31.76 14.81 -10.61
N LEU A 225 31.62 14.67 -11.93
CA LEU A 225 32.72 14.32 -12.84
C LEU A 225 33.89 15.33 -12.74
N ASN A 226 35.11 14.83 -12.59
CA ASN A 226 36.34 15.61 -12.34
C ASN A 226 36.20 16.59 -11.16
N PRO A 227 35.91 16.10 -9.94
CA PRO A 227 35.71 16.97 -8.79
C PRO A 227 37.04 17.65 -8.42
N PRO A 228 37.04 18.96 -8.09
CA PRO A 228 38.21 19.66 -7.62
C PRO A 228 38.97 18.92 -6.51
N ALA A 229 40.29 19.11 -6.44
CA ALA A 229 41.16 18.35 -5.55
C ALA A 229 40.84 18.57 -4.04
N ASP A 230 40.21 19.70 -3.74
CA ASP A 230 39.72 20.17 -2.44
C ASP A 230 38.23 19.85 -2.17
N GLN A 231 37.48 19.38 -3.18
CA GLN A 231 36.09 18.92 -2.99
C GLN A 231 36.02 17.43 -2.63
N MET A 232 34.90 17.01 -2.05
CA MET A 232 34.58 15.61 -1.76
C MET A 232 34.34 14.82 -3.07
N GLY A 233 34.35 13.49 -2.98
CA GLY A 233 34.03 12.60 -4.10
C GLY A 233 35.13 12.40 -5.15
N ASN A 234 34.95 11.38 -5.99
CA ASN A 234 35.92 10.83 -6.93
C ASN A 234 35.53 11.06 -8.40
N GLY A 235 34.27 11.33 -8.69
CA GLY A 235 33.78 11.57 -10.06
C GLY A 235 33.51 10.30 -10.85
N ARG A 236 33.00 9.25 -10.21
CA ARG A 236 32.75 7.90 -10.75
C ARG A 236 31.45 7.32 -10.16
N ASP A 237 30.91 6.25 -10.73
CA ASP A 237 29.80 5.51 -10.12
C ASP A 237 30.35 4.62 -9.00
N ILE A 238 30.15 5.00 -7.73
CA ILE A 238 30.74 4.28 -6.58
C ILE A 238 29.68 3.74 -5.61
N LEU A 239 29.82 2.46 -5.27
CA LEU A 239 29.19 1.80 -4.13
C LEU A 239 30.23 1.55 -3.04
N TYR A 240 29.96 1.95 -1.80
CA TYR A 240 30.83 1.69 -0.65
C TYR A 240 30.23 0.61 0.25
N LEU A 241 31.07 -0.33 0.71
CA LEU A 241 30.67 -1.47 1.57
C LEU A 241 31.65 -1.65 2.73
N ASP A 242 31.15 -2.03 3.91
CA ASP A 242 31.97 -2.26 5.10
C ASP A 242 32.72 -3.60 5.08
N SER A 243 33.99 -3.60 5.51
CA SER A 243 34.80 -4.82 5.67
C SER A 243 34.57 -5.54 7.01
N ASP A 244 34.38 -4.81 8.11
CA ASP A 244 34.34 -5.37 9.47
C ASP A 244 33.06 -6.19 9.69
N GLN A 245 31.89 -5.59 9.43
CA GLN A 245 30.60 -6.27 9.56
C GLN A 245 30.19 -7.04 8.29
N GLY A 246 30.73 -6.67 7.12
CA GLY A 246 30.35 -7.27 5.83
C GLY A 246 30.91 -8.66 5.57
N THR A 247 32.16 -8.94 5.97
CA THR A 247 32.83 -10.23 5.71
C THR A 247 32.24 -11.38 6.52
N SER A 248 31.92 -11.14 7.79
CA SER A 248 31.45 -12.17 8.72
C SER A 248 30.04 -12.71 8.43
N ASN A 249 29.22 -11.97 7.67
CA ASN A 249 27.89 -12.41 7.24
C ASN A 249 27.54 -11.91 5.83
N LEU A 250 27.86 -12.73 4.83
CA LEU A 250 27.56 -12.50 3.42
C LEU A 250 26.08 -12.15 3.14
N ALA A 251 25.12 -12.70 3.91
CA ALA A 251 23.70 -12.41 3.69
C ALA A 251 23.34 -10.97 4.09
N THR A 252 23.97 -10.44 5.14
CA THR A 252 23.86 -9.01 5.51
C THR A 252 24.49 -8.13 4.44
N LEU A 253 25.69 -8.46 3.98
CA LEU A 253 26.39 -7.70 2.93
C LEU A 253 25.60 -7.68 1.61
N ALA A 254 24.97 -8.80 1.24
CA ALA A 254 24.12 -8.92 0.06
C ALA A 254 22.85 -8.04 0.13
N VAL A 255 22.25 -7.95 1.32
CA VAL A 255 21.11 -7.04 1.60
C VAL A 255 21.53 -5.59 1.42
N ILE A 256 22.63 -5.17 2.04
CA ILE A 256 23.15 -3.79 1.94
C ILE A 256 23.49 -3.45 0.48
N ALA A 257 24.22 -4.33 -0.22
CA ALA A 257 24.58 -4.12 -1.61
C ALA A 257 23.35 -3.98 -2.53
N ALA A 258 22.23 -4.65 -2.26
CA ALA A 258 21.00 -4.48 -3.03
C ALA A 258 20.30 -3.14 -2.79
N HIS A 259 20.28 -2.69 -1.52
CA HIS A 259 19.72 -1.41 -1.09
C HIS A 259 20.54 -0.23 -1.63
N GLU A 260 21.84 -0.19 -1.34
CA GLU A 260 22.73 0.88 -1.76
C GLU A 260 22.91 0.94 -3.29
N TYR A 261 22.94 -0.18 -4.00
CA TYR A 261 23.00 -0.15 -5.46
C TYR A 261 21.70 0.39 -6.09
N ALA A 262 20.56 0.32 -5.40
CA ALA A 262 19.36 1.03 -5.83
C ALA A 262 19.51 2.55 -5.65
N HIS A 263 20.12 3.03 -4.55
CA HIS A 263 20.47 4.45 -4.37
C HIS A 263 21.47 4.96 -5.42
N LEU A 264 22.46 4.15 -5.81
CA LEU A 264 23.37 4.46 -6.93
C LEU A 264 22.60 4.64 -8.25
N ILE A 265 21.59 3.81 -8.50
CA ILE A 265 20.71 3.95 -9.67
C ILE A 265 19.76 5.15 -9.51
N HIS A 266 19.27 5.48 -8.31
CA HIS A 266 18.44 6.67 -8.05
C HIS A 266 19.13 7.96 -8.48
N LEU A 267 20.46 8.07 -8.39
CA LEU A 267 21.22 9.24 -8.88
C LEU A 267 20.96 9.53 -10.38
N SER A 268 20.66 8.52 -11.20
CA SER A 268 20.26 8.71 -12.61
C SER A 268 18.94 9.46 -12.74
N TYR A 269 18.05 9.32 -11.75
CA TYR A 269 16.65 9.77 -11.77
C TYR A 269 16.35 10.92 -10.79
N GLY A 270 17.27 11.23 -9.88
CA GLY A 270 17.05 12.20 -8.81
C GLY A 270 16.23 11.62 -7.66
N TRP A 271 16.12 12.41 -6.59
CA TRP A 271 15.50 12.03 -5.33
C TRP A 271 14.04 12.49 -5.28
N ASP A 272 13.18 11.68 -4.67
CA ASP A 272 11.82 12.06 -4.28
C ASP A 272 11.79 12.27 -2.75
N THR A 273 10.63 12.11 -2.11
CA THR A 273 10.51 11.94 -0.66
C THR A 273 11.36 10.76 -0.15
N THR A 274 11.80 10.84 1.12
CA THR A 274 12.55 9.76 1.78
C THR A 274 11.78 8.44 1.75
N PHE A 275 10.47 8.46 2.05
CA PHE A 275 9.62 7.27 2.01
C PHE A 275 9.65 6.57 0.64
N VAL A 276 9.54 7.33 -0.45
CA VAL A 276 9.57 6.77 -1.82
C VAL A 276 10.96 6.22 -2.16
N THR A 277 12.01 6.97 -1.83
CA THR A 277 13.41 6.62 -2.13
C THR A 277 13.86 5.37 -1.37
N GLU A 278 13.74 5.37 -0.03
CA GLU A 278 14.09 4.22 0.82
C GLU A 278 13.18 3.02 0.54
N GLY A 279 11.92 3.28 0.15
CA GLY A 279 10.98 2.24 -0.21
C GLY A 279 11.38 1.44 -1.46
N TYR A 280 11.90 2.09 -2.50
CA TYR A 280 12.49 1.39 -3.65
C TYR A 280 13.76 0.61 -3.26
N ALA A 281 14.59 1.16 -2.37
CA ALA A 281 15.84 0.52 -1.94
C ALA A 281 15.63 -0.71 -1.04
N GLU A 282 14.70 -0.65 -0.08
CA GLU A 282 14.28 -1.83 0.70
C GLU A 282 13.55 -2.87 -0.19
N TYR A 283 12.77 -2.44 -1.21
CA TYR A 283 12.20 -3.38 -2.20
C TYR A 283 13.28 -4.05 -3.08
N ALA A 284 14.41 -3.37 -3.34
CA ALA A 284 15.54 -3.95 -4.07
C ALA A 284 16.09 -5.22 -3.40
N MET A 285 16.09 -5.28 -2.07
CA MET A 285 16.46 -6.47 -1.30
C MET A 285 15.51 -7.65 -1.57
N VAL A 286 14.20 -7.37 -1.58
CA VAL A 286 13.14 -8.38 -1.78
C VAL A 286 13.16 -8.95 -3.20
N MET A 287 13.27 -8.11 -4.22
CA MET A 287 13.28 -8.58 -5.61
C MET A 287 14.55 -9.39 -5.94
N ASN A 288 15.65 -9.17 -5.21
CA ASN A 288 16.84 -10.01 -5.22
C ASN A 288 16.73 -11.27 -4.34
N GLY A 289 15.57 -11.51 -3.72
CA GLY A 289 15.31 -12.72 -2.94
C GLY A 289 16.01 -12.74 -1.57
N TYR A 290 16.54 -11.63 -1.08
CA TYR A 290 17.05 -11.53 0.28
C TYR A 290 15.90 -11.31 1.27
N TYR A 291 16.11 -11.65 2.55
CA TYR A 291 15.07 -11.51 3.57
C TYR A 291 14.93 -10.05 4.01
N TRP A 292 13.72 -9.70 4.43
CA TRP A 292 13.39 -8.42 5.03
C TRP A 292 14.16 -8.21 6.35
N ARG A 293 14.09 -6.99 6.89
CA ARG A 293 14.32 -6.74 8.33
C ARG A 293 13.19 -7.40 9.17
N GLY A 294 12.86 -6.87 10.34
CA GLY A 294 11.54 -7.16 10.91
C GLY A 294 10.43 -6.40 10.15
N VAL A 295 9.21 -6.90 10.22
CA VAL A 295 8.01 -6.10 9.92
C VAL A 295 7.37 -5.77 11.28
N ASN A 296 8.06 -4.96 12.07
CA ASN A 296 7.71 -4.70 13.46
C ASN A 296 6.61 -3.64 13.59
N PHE A 297 6.47 -2.75 12.61
CA PHE A 297 5.41 -1.74 12.60
C PHE A 297 4.00 -2.37 12.61
N THR A 298 3.81 -3.56 12.03
CA THR A 298 2.52 -4.28 12.07
C THR A 298 2.22 -4.89 13.44
N ASN A 299 3.09 -4.76 14.46
CA ASN A 299 2.79 -5.14 15.85
C ASN A 299 1.87 -4.14 16.58
N SER A 300 1.57 -2.99 15.98
CA SER A 300 0.75 -1.94 16.59
C SER A 300 -0.22 -1.34 15.58
N ILE A 301 -1.48 -1.15 16.00
CA ILE A 301 -2.46 -0.42 15.19
C ILE A 301 -1.94 0.99 14.88
N THR A 302 -1.39 1.68 15.87
CA THR A 302 -0.94 3.08 15.78
C THR A 302 0.16 3.26 14.75
N GLU A 303 0.98 2.23 14.52
CA GLU A 303 2.04 2.21 13.51
C GLU A 303 1.50 1.79 12.14
N THR A 304 0.60 0.79 12.11
CA THR A 304 -0.11 0.32 10.91
C THR A 304 -0.99 1.40 10.28
N THR A 305 -1.52 2.33 11.08
CA THR A 305 -2.35 3.47 10.67
C THR A 305 -1.56 4.77 10.47
N GLN A 306 -0.21 4.77 10.53
CA GLN A 306 0.56 5.99 10.28
C GLN A 306 0.37 6.48 8.83
N PRO A 307 0.27 7.81 8.60
CA PRO A 307 0.10 8.37 7.25
C PRO A 307 1.26 7.92 6.35
N LEU A 308 0.93 7.27 5.23
CA LEU A 308 1.87 6.44 4.47
C LEU A 308 3.22 7.13 4.22
N PHE A 309 3.18 8.31 3.62
CA PHE A 309 4.36 9.07 3.21
C PHE A 309 5.06 9.84 4.35
N THR A 310 4.58 9.76 5.60
CA THR A 310 5.27 10.32 6.76
C THR A 310 6.52 9.52 7.09
N TRP A 311 7.62 10.25 7.29
CA TRP A 311 8.92 9.76 7.74
C TRP A 311 9.31 10.47 9.04
N ARG A 312 9.84 9.74 10.03
CA ARG A 312 10.18 10.30 11.35
C ARG A 312 11.67 10.65 11.49
N ASP A 313 11.93 11.83 12.05
CA ASP A 313 13.28 12.28 12.38
C ASP A 313 13.98 11.33 13.38
N GLY A 314 15.28 11.13 13.20
CA GLY A 314 16.12 10.34 14.11
C GLY A 314 16.01 8.82 14.00
N GLY A 315 15.15 8.31 13.13
CA GLY A 315 15.08 6.88 12.82
C GLY A 315 16.24 6.43 11.91
N GLY A 316 17.26 5.79 12.49
CA GLY A 316 18.34 5.14 11.72
C GLY A 316 17.88 3.91 10.93
N PRO A 317 18.74 3.32 10.07
CA PRO A 317 18.39 2.16 9.23
C PRO A 317 17.90 0.97 10.06
N GLY A 318 16.59 0.68 9.99
CA GLY A 318 15.91 -0.26 10.88
C GLY A 318 14.81 0.36 11.76
N ALA A 319 14.56 1.67 11.62
CA ALA A 319 13.31 2.28 12.09
C ALA A 319 12.10 1.78 11.28
N MET A 320 10.93 1.77 11.91
CA MET A 320 9.65 1.30 11.34
C MET A 320 9.26 1.98 10.02
N ASP A 321 9.80 3.15 9.69
CA ASP A 321 9.50 3.82 8.42
C ASP A 321 10.21 3.21 7.21
N TYR A 322 11.39 2.58 7.39
CA TYR A 322 11.99 1.70 6.37
C TYR A 322 11.11 0.45 6.16
N GLU A 323 10.64 -0.14 7.26
CA GLU A 323 9.75 -1.31 7.24
C GLU A 323 8.44 -1.02 6.49
N ARG A 324 7.83 0.15 6.73
CA ARG A 324 6.64 0.66 6.03
C ARG A 324 6.93 0.98 4.56
N GLY A 325 8.08 1.62 4.29
CA GLY A 325 8.50 2.08 2.97
C GLY A 325 8.48 0.96 1.93
N GLY A 326 9.41 0.01 2.04
CA GLY A 326 9.52 -1.00 1.00
C GLY A 326 8.50 -2.14 1.13
N LEU A 327 7.80 -2.30 2.27
CA LEU A 327 6.63 -3.21 2.30
C LEU A 327 5.52 -2.68 1.38
N PHE A 328 5.28 -1.36 1.37
CA PHE A 328 4.38 -0.73 0.41
C PHE A 328 4.84 -0.94 -1.05
N PHE A 329 6.13 -0.77 -1.37
CA PHE A 329 6.62 -1.06 -2.73
C PHE A 329 6.60 -2.55 -3.08
N THR A 330 6.72 -3.44 -2.10
CA THR A 330 6.56 -4.89 -2.29
C THR A 330 5.10 -5.26 -2.55
N PHE A 331 4.16 -4.70 -1.78
CA PHE A 331 2.72 -4.80 -2.01
C PHE A 331 2.35 -4.34 -3.41
N LEU A 332 2.83 -3.16 -3.79
CA LEU A 332 2.67 -2.57 -5.12
C LEU A 332 3.26 -3.49 -6.20
N ALA A 333 4.42 -4.11 -5.96
CA ALA A 333 5.04 -5.05 -6.90
C ALA A 333 4.21 -6.33 -7.11
N GLU A 334 3.46 -6.77 -6.09
CA GLU A 334 2.54 -7.91 -6.19
C GLU A 334 1.26 -7.55 -6.98
N ARG A 335 0.89 -6.27 -7.09
CA ARG A 335 -0.22 -5.78 -7.93
C ARG A 335 0.18 -5.48 -9.36
N VAL A 336 1.08 -4.50 -9.55
CA VAL A 336 1.45 -3.99 -10.88
C VAL A 336 2.65 -4.72 -11.50
N GLY A 337 3.32 -5.59 -10.73
CA GLY A 337 4.50 -6.33 -11.16
C GLY A 337 5.80 -5.53 -10.99
N THR A 338 6.90 -6.24 -10.73
CA THR A 338 8.24 -5.64 -10.50
C THR A 338 8.66 -4.62 -11.56
N MET A 339 8.35 -4.87 -12.84
CA MET A 339 8.72 -3.96 -13.93
C MET A 339 8.00 -2.60 -13.85
N ALA A 340 6.80 -2.54 -13.28
CA ALA A 340 6.07 -1.29 -13.07
C ALA A 340 6.74 -0.45 -11.97
N ILE A 341 7.25 -1.07 -10.89
CA ILE A 341 8.06 -0.41 -9.87
C ILE A 341 9.27 0.28 -10.50
N GLY A 342 9.98 -0.44 -11.38
CA GLY A 342 11.07 0.12 -12.18
C GLY A 342 10.64 1.31 -13.05
N GLN A 343 9.46 1.24 -13.68
CA GLN A 343 8.91 2.36 -14.48
C GLN A 343 8.51 3.58 -13.63
N MET A 344 7.99 3.38 -12.42
CA MET A 344 7.65 4.45 -11.47
C MET A 344 8.92 5.16 -10.98
N MET A 345 9.95 4.40 -10.60
CA MET A 345 11.25 4.90 -10.14
C MET A 345 11.98 5.66 -11.27
N GLN A 346 12.05 5.08 -12.48
CA GLN A 346 12.52 5.78 -13.67
C GLN A 346 11.61 6.97 -14.05
N GLY A 347 10.39 7.01 -13.53
CA GLY A 347 9.39 8.05 -13.70
C GLY A 347 9.61 9.29 -12.84
N LEU A 348 10.39 9.23 -11.75
CA LEU A 348 10.59 10.34 -10.80
C LEU A 348 11.13 11.60 -11.50
N LYS A 349 12.31 11.50 -12.15
CA LYS A 349 12.88 12.54 -13.05
C LYS A 349 11.94 13.03 -14.15
N LYS A 350 10.87 12.28 -14.41
CA LYS A 350 10.01 12.43 -15.58
C LYS A 350 8.59 12.88 -15.25
N LYS A 351 8.16 12.89 -13.98
CA LYS A 351 6.80 13.28 -13.56
C LYS A 351 6.69 13.72 -12.09
N GLY A 352 7.77 13.65 -11.29
CA GLY A 352 7.67 13.67 -9.83
C GLY A 352 6.75 12.54 -9.34
N GLY A 353 5.99 12.79 -8.27
CA GLY A 353 4.99 11.84 -7.74
C GLY A 353 3.95 11.37 -8.76
N ALA A 354 3.61 12.18 -9.78
CA ALA A 354 2.72 11.76 -10.87
C ALA A 354 3.33 10.66 -11.78
N GLY A 355 4.57 10.25 -11.53
CA GLY A 355 5.19 9.05 -12.08
C GLY A 355 4.51 7.78 -11.57
N ILE A 356 4.13 7.75 -10.29
CA ILE A 356 3.44 6.63 -9.66
C ILE A 356 2.01 6.53 -10.22
N ASP A 357 1.22 7.60 -10.10
CA ASP A 357 -0.15 7.69 -10.63
C ASP A 357 -0.24 7.31 -12.11
N SER A 358 0.73 7.75 -12.92
CA SER A 358 0.75 7.43 -14.35
C SER A 358 1.01 5.97 -14.66
N VAL A 359 1.72 5.23 -13.81
CA VAL A 359 1.94 3.78 -14.01
C VAL A 359 0.78 2.99 -13.42
N LEU A 360 0.26 3.38 -12.25
CA LEU A 360 -0.98 2.83 -11.69
C LEU A 360 -2.12 2.87 -12.73
N THR A 361 -2.36 4.05 -13.32
CA THR A 361 -3.40 4.25 -14.34
C THR A 361 -3.22 3.36 -15.57
N MET A 362 -1.98 3.08 -15.99
CA MET A 362 -1.71 2.15 -17.11
C MET A 362 -2.01 0.68 -16.78
N HIS A 363 -2.00 0.32 -15.49
CA HIS A 363 -2.34 -1.01 -14.99
C HIS A 363 -3.82 -1.13 -14.57
N GLY A 364 -4.61 -0.05 -14.65
CA GLY A 364 -6.00 0.00 -14.20
C GLY A 364 -6.18 0.30 -12.70
N GLU A 365 -5.08 0.54 -11.99
CA GLU A 365 -5.03 0.84 -10.56
C GLU A 365 -5.14 2.35 -10.30
N ASN A 366 -5.51 2.73 -9.06
CA ASN A 366 -5.36 4.10 -8.58
C ASN A 366 -4.81 4.12 -7.15
N LEU A 367 -4.20 5.26 -6.77
CA LEU A 367 -3.47 5.36 -5.51
C LEU A 367 -4.36 5.29 -4.26
N SER A 368 -5.63 5.74 -4.34
CA SER A 368 -6.55 5.71 -3.19
C SER A 368 -6.90 4.26 -2.81
N ASP A 369 -7.33 3.48 -3.80
CA ASP A 369 -7.66 2.07 -3.61
C ASP A 369 -6.43 1.26 -3.18
N LEU A 370 -5.26 1.52 -3.75
CA LEU A 370 -4.05 0.79 -3.39
C LEU A 370 -3.54 1.13 -1.97
N ILE A 371 -3.65 2.38 -1.51
CA ILE A 371 -3.40 2.76 -0.11
C ILE A 371 -4.37 2.03 0.83
N ARG A 372 -5.65 1.97 0.46
CA ARG A 372 -6.70 1.29 1.23
C ARG A 372 -6.49 -0.20 1.32
N ASP A 373 -6.18 -0.85 0.21
CA ASP A 373 -5.84 -2.27 0.19
C ASP A 373 -4.57 -2.53 1.02
N TYR A 374 -3.55 -1.67 0.95
CA TYR A 374 -2.32 -1.82 1.72
C TYR A 374 -2.56 -1.80 3.23
N HIS A 375 -3.33 -0.83 3.74
CA HIS A 375 -3.72 -0.81 5.15
C HIS A 375 -4.65 -1.98 5.52
N THR A 376 -5.47 -2.48 4.58
CA THR A 376 -6.28 -3.69 4.77
C THR A 376 -5.39 -4.95 4.92
N ALA A 377 -4.40 -5.10 4.04
CA ALA A 377 -3.48 -6.23 4.00
C ALA A 377 -2.54 -6.28 5.23
N ASN A 378 -2.15 -5.11 5.75
CA ASN A 378 -1.38 -5.03 6.99
C ASN A 378 -2.19 -5.40 8.25
N TYR A 379 -3.53 -5.42 8.17
CA TYR A 379 -4.41 -5.79 9.29
C TYR A 379 -4.93 -7.22 9.20
N LEU A 380 -5.36 -7.66 8.00
CA LEU A 380 -5.92 -9.00 7.79
C LEU A 380 -4.84 -10.05 7.46
N ASN A 381 -3.88 -9.70 6.61
CA ASN A 381 -2.88 -10.60 6.01
C ASN A 381 -3.45 -11.95 5.53
N ASP A 382 -4.63 -11.94 4.90
CA ASP A 382 -5.34 -13.14 4.48
C ASP A 382 -5.79 -13.04 3.01
N THR A 383 -4.97 -13.62 2.12
CA THR A 383 -5.23 -13.70 0.68
C THR A 383 -6.32 -14.71 0.30
N SER A 384 -6.87 -15.47 1.26
CA SER A 384 -8.03 -16.34 1.03
C SER A 384 -9.37 -15.60 1.08
N ILE A 385 -9.40 -14.41 1.70
CA ILE A 385 -10.55 -13.49 1.70
C ILE A 385 -10.66 -12.83 0.32
N ALA A 386 -9.58 -12.19 -0.10
CA ALA A 386 -9.41 -11.57 -1.40
C ALA A 386 -7.91 -11.45 -1.68
N PRO A 387 -7.43 -11.61 -2.93
CA PRO A 387 -6.00 -11.49 -3.29
C PRO A 387 -5.34 -10.21 -2.77
N GLU A 388 -6.12 -9.14 -2.66
CA GLU A 388 -5.73 -7.82 -2.19
C GLU A 388 -5.47 -7.70 -0.68
N PHE A 389 -5.98 -8.60 0.16
CA PHE A 389 -6.01 -8.44 1.64
C PHE A 389 -4.86 -9.15 2.38
N GLY A 390 -3.78 -9.49 1.68
CA GLY A 390 -2.57 -10.01 2.30
C GLY A 390 -1.41 -10.12 1.33
N TYR A 391 -0.39 -10.86 1.71
CA TYR A 391 0.84 -10.99 0.94
C TYR A 391 1.03 -12.40 0.38
N SER A 392 1.45 -12.50 -0.89
CA SER A 392 1.67 -13.78 -1.58
C SER A 392 2.91 -14.55 -1.11
N GLN A 393 3.77 -13.93 -0.28
CA GLN A 393 4.97 -14.52 0.30
C GLN A 393 4.86 -14.67 1.83
N PRO A 394 4.25 -15.77 2.33
CA PRO A 394 4.05 -16.00 3.77
C PRO A 394 5.34 -16.32 4.55
N GLU A 395 6.49 -16.45 3.88
CA GLU A 395 7.81 -16.60 4.53
C GLU A 395 8.41 -15.26 5.01
N ARG A 396 7.77 -14.12 4.70
CA ARG A 396 8.12 -12.86 5.38
C ARG A 396 7.70 -12.99 6.83
N SER A 397 8.56 -12.58 7.75
CA SER A 397 8.33 -12.62 9.20
C SER A 397 7.33 -11.55 9.67
N PHE A 398 6.14 -11.54 9.06
CA PHE A 398 4.98 -10.86 9.61
C PHE A 398 4.72 -11.43 10.99
N HIS A 399 4.76 -10.58 12.02
CA HIS A 399 3.92 -10.84 13.17
C HIS A 399 2.48 -10.64 12.72
N ASN A 400 1.82 -11.74 12.35
CA ASN A 400 0.37 -11.80 12.34
C ASN A 400 -0.06 -11.52 13.79
N ILE A 401 -0.47 -10.29 14.12
CA ILE A 401 -1.18 -10.09 15.38
C ILE A 401 -2.45 -10.94 15.27
N PRO A 402 -2.76 -11.83 16.24
CA PRO A 402 -4.09 -12.36 16.36
C PRO A 402 -5.11 -11.20 16.36
N ILE A 403 -6.17 -11.33 15.56
CA ILE A 403 -7.28 -10.35 15.49
C ILE A 403 -7.93 -10.07 16.87
N SER A 404 -7.61 -10.89 17.89
CA SER A 404 -7.98 -10.77 19.30
C SER A 404 -7.00 -9.98 20.19
N SER A 405 -5.85 -9.49 19.70
CA SER A 405 -4.83 -8.83 20.53
C SER A 405 -4.21 -7.55 19.94
N ALA A 406 -4.73 -7.05 18.82
CA ALA A 406 -4.46 -5.69 18.39
C ALA A 406 -5.41 -4.72 19.12
N PRO A 407 -4.93 -3.65 19.78
CA PRO A 407 -5.83 -2.57 20.20
C PRO A 407 -6.49 -1.94 18.96
N ILE A 408 -7.72 -1.44 19.10
CA ILE A 408 -8.50 -0.85 18.01
C ILE A 408 -8.34 0.67 18.06
N ASN A 409 -8.27 1.35 16.90
CA ASN A 409 -8.37 2.82 16.86
C ASN A 409 -9.84 3.25 16.97
N GLY A 410 -10.40 3.05 18.16
CA GLY A 410 -11.82 3.21 18.47
C GLY A 410 -12.37 1.94 19.13
N GLU A 411 -12.30 1.87 20.46
CA GLU A 411 -12.99 0.83 21.23
C GLU A 411 -14.50 1.03 21.13
N LEU A 412 -15.13 0.21 20.29
CA LEU A 412 -16.55 -0.13 20.33
C LEU A 412 -16.68 -1.65 20.43
N SER A 413 -15.96 -2.26 21.37
CA SER A 413 -16.19 -3.66 21.70
C SER A 413 -17.56 -3.80 22.34
N SER A 414 -18.27 -4.88 22.00
CA SER A 414 -19.65 -5.13 22.42
C SER A 414 -19.78 -5.61 23.86
N ASP A 415 -18.83 -5.25 24.73
CA ASP A 415 -18.73 -5.75 26.10
C ASP A 415 -19.59 -4.93 27.08
N GLU A 416 -20.06 -3.74 26.69
CA GLU A 416 -20.94 -2.86 27.50
C GLU A 416 -22.43 -3.28 27.50
N GLY A 417 -22.73 -4.56 27.67
CA GLY A 417 -24.01 -5.04 28.22
C GLY A 417 -25.19 -5.24 27.26
N GLU A 418 -26.39 -5.41 27.84
CA GLU A 418 -27.58 -5.89 27.13
C GLU A 418 -28.44 -4.75 26.56
N GLY A 419 -28.40 -4.59 25.23
CA GLY A 419 -29.25 -3.66 24.49
C GLY A 419 -28.74 -3.41 23.08
N GLY A 420 -29.57 -2.83 22.20
CA GLY A 420 -29.10 -2.31 20.92
C GLY A 420 -28.43 -0.94 21.11
N PHE A 421 -27.24 -0.76 20.55
CA PHE A 421 -26.40 0.43 20.77
C PHE A 421 -26.33 1.34 19.55
N SER A 422 -26.00 2.61 19.80
CA SER A 422 -25.79 3.63 18.78
C SER A 422 -24.61 4.51 19.17
N HIS A 423 -23.58 4.59 18.32
CA HIS A 423 -22.39 5.38 18.60
C HIS A 423 -22.11 6.36 17.46
N SER A 424 -21.92 7.64 17.80
CA SER A 424 -21.47 8.71 16.92
C SER A 424 -20.03 9.06 17.28
N LEU A 425 -19.11 9.03 16.32
CA LEU A 425 -17.69 9.28 16.55
C LEU A 425 -17.15 10.39 15.64
N ASP A 426 -16.52 11.38 16.26
CA ASP A 426 -15.90 12.55 15.66
C ASP A 426 -14.42 12.23 15.36
N LEU A 427 -14.19 11.55 14.22
CA LEU A 427 -12.88 11.07 13.80
C LEU A 427 -12.04 12.18 13.18
N ARG A 428 -10.72 11.98 13.16
CA ARG A 428 -9.80 12.65 12.22
C ARG A 428 -9.18 11.59 11.32
N VAL A 429 -9.03 11.89 10.04
CA VAL A 429 -8.28 11.05 9.11
C VAL A 429 -7.14 11.87 8.53
N ASN A 430 -5.91 11.39 8.68
CA ASN A 430 -4.72 12.05 8.14
C ASN A 430 -4.51 11.60 6.68
N ALA A 431 -3.92 12.47 5.86
CA ALA A 431 -3.64 12.23 4.45
C ALA A 431 -2.83 10.93 4.20
N GLY A 432 -3.41 9.96 3.47
CA GLY A 432 -2.77 8.66 3.26
C GLY A 432 -2.69 7.76 4.51
N ALA A 433 -3.56 7.96 5.50
CA ALA A 433 -3.72 7.08 6.66
C ALA A 433 -5.05 6.30 6.62
N ALA A 434 -5.18 5.32 7.52
CA ALA A 434 -6.39 4.53 7.73
C ALA A 434 -6.91 4.62 9.17
N ASN A 435 -8.22 4.50 9.37
CA ASN A 435 -8.86 4.15 10.63
C ASN A 435 -9.62 2.83 10.45
N LEU A 436 -9.55 1.95 11.45
CA LEU A 436 -10.15 0.61 11.43
C LEU A 436 -11.08 0.42 12.63
N PHE A 437 -12.33 0.05 12.37
CA PHE A 437 -13.34 -0.23 13.40
C PHE A 437 -13.82 -1.66 13.24
N ARG A 438 -13.87 -2.42 14.34
CA ARG A 438 -14.29 -3.82 14.32
C ARG A 438 -15.40 -4.05 15.33
N PHE A 439 -16.58 -4.40 14.84
CA PHE A 439 -17.71 -4.85 15.64
C PHE A 439 -17.75 -6.37 15.61
N ASN A 440 -18.03 -7.00 16.75
CA ASN A 440 -18.10 -8.46 16.87
C ASN A 440 -19.53 -8.87 17.23
N ASN A 441 -19.92 -10.09 16.82
CA ASN A 441 -21.20 -10.70 17.18
C ASN A 441 -22.38 -9.73 17.00
N VAL A 442 -22.68 -9.37 15.75
CA VAL A 442 -23.69 -8.36 15.40
C VAL A 442 -24.87 -8.96 14.62
N ALA A 443 -26.11 -8.56 14.94
CA ALA A 443 -27.25 -8.66 14.05
C ALA A 443 -27.72 -7.27 13.60
N ASN A 444 -28.10 -7.17 12.32
CA ASN A 444 -28.69 -5.99 11.67
C ASN A 444 -27.91 -4.69 11.93
N PHE A 445 -26.92 -4.43 11.08
CA PHE A 445 -26.03 -3.27 11.19
C PHE A 445 -26.50 -2.14 10.25
N GLU A 446 -26.75 -0.94 10.79
CA GLU A 446 -27.01 0.29 10.04
C GLU A 446 -25.93 1.33 10.33
N PHE A 447 -25.52 2.14 9.35
CA PHE A 447 -24.65 3.30 9.62
C PHE A 447 -24.75 4.41 8.57
N THR A 448 -24.28 5.60 8.94
CA THR A 448 -23.97 6.72 8.04
C THR A 448 -22.51 7.14 8.20
N TYR A 449 -21.88 7.54 7.10
CA TYR A 449 -20.48 7.99 7.03
C TYR A 449 -20.42 9.31 6.26
N ASP A 450 -20.16 10.40 6.99
CA ASP A 450 -20.10 11.76 6.43
C ASP A 450 -18.70 12.37 6.56
N LEU A 451 -18.32 13.09 5.51
CA LEU A 451 -17.15 13.96 5.48
C LEU A 451 -17.64 15.40 5.66
N PRO A 452 -17.53 15.99 6.88
CA PRO A 452 -17.94 17.36 7.16
C PRO A 452 -17.10 18.34 6.35
N THR A 453 -17.58 18.65 5.15
CA THR A 453 -17.00 19.63 4.24
C THR A 453 -16.87 20.97 4.94
N SER A 454 -15.63 21.45 5.13
CA SER A 454 -15.43 22.81 5.61
C SER A 454 -16.08 23.78 4.61
N ALA A 455 -16.84 24.76 5.12
CA ALA A 455 -17.63 25.70 4.31
C ALA A 455 -16.79 26.73 3.50
N ILE A 456 -15.53 26.39 3.24
CA ILE A 456 -14.52 27.16 2.52
C ILE A 456 -14.41 26.68 1.07
N PHE A 457 -14.80 25.43 0.78
CA PHE A 457 -14.71 24.81 -0.54
C PHE A 457 -16.10 24.59 -1.15
N GLY A 458 -16.26 24.86 -2.44
CA GLY A 458 -17.54 24.76 -3.16
C GLY A 458 -17.88 23.35 -3.65
N ASP A 459 -19.04 23.19 -4.27
CA ASP A 459 -19.65 21.90 -4.60
C ASP A 459 -18.77 21.02 -5.52
N ASP A 460 -18.11 21.60 -6.52
CA ASP A 460 -17.15 20.91 -7.40
C ASP A 460 -15.98 20.26 -6.61
N PHE A 461 -15.59 20.85 -5.47
CA PHE A 461 -14.56 20.30 -4.59
C PHE A 461 -15.15 19.27 -3.63
N ARG A 462 -16.40 19.44 -3.19
CA ARG A 462 -17.14 18.43 -2.41
C ARG A 462 -17.20 17.12 -3.19
N GLU A 463 -17.66 17.11 -4.45
CA GLU A 463 -17.67 15.87 -5.26
C GLU A 463 -16.26 15.27 -5.42
N GLN A 464 -15.23 16.07 -5.65
CA GLN A 464 -13.84 15.58 -5.77
C GLN A 464 -13.24 15.02 -4.47
N VAL A 465 -13.75 15.41 -3.31
CA VAL A 465 -13.37 14.84 -2.00
C VAL A 465 -14.16 13.57 -1.72
N LEU A 466 -15.48 13.58 -1.91
CA LEU A 466 -16.34 12.40 -1.71
C LEU A 466 -15.93 11.25 -2.66
N ALA A 467 -15.68 11.53 -3.94
CA ALA A 467 -15.28 10.55 -4.95
C ALA A 467 -13.84 10.02 -4.81
N ARG A 468 -13.08 10.47 -3.80
CA ARG A 468 -11.71 9.99 -3.51
C ARG A 468 -11.51 9.43 -2.10
N ASN A 469 -12.46 9.67 -1.19
CA ASN A 469 -12.48 9.13 0.16
C ASN A 469 -13.61 8.09 0.24
N ALA A 470 -13.27 6.86 -0.13
CA ALA A 470 -14.18 5.72 -0.10
C ALA A 470 -13.95 4.86 1.16
N ALA A 471 -15.04 4.45 1.81
CA ALA A 471 -15.00 3.47 2.88
C ALA A 471 -15.09 2.05 2.30
N ARG A 472 -14.52 1.07 3.01
CA ARG A 472 -14.71 -0.35 2.71
C ARG A 472 -15.25 -1.09 3.93
N ILE A 473 -16.11 -2.07 3.70
CA ILE A 473 -16.53 -3.04 4.73
C ILE A 473 -16.12 -4.44 4.32
N VAL A 474 -15.68 -5.23 5.30
CA VAL A 474 -15.54 -6.68 5.21
C VAL A 474 -16.44 -7.31 6.28
N LEU A 475 -17.38 -8.15 5.86
CA LEU A 475 -18.41 -8.76 6.71
C LEU A 475 -18.20 -10.28 6.77
N ARG A 476 -18.09 -10.87 7.96
CA ARG A 476 -18.15 -12.33 8.14
C ARG A 476 -19.51 -12.72 8.71
N ARG A 477 -20.32 -13.43 7.93
CA ARG A 477 -21.62 -13.93 8.37
C ARG A 477 -21.47 -14.93 9.53
N ALA A 478 -22.50 -15.05 10.37
CA ALA A 478 -22.57 -16.03 11.46
C ALA A 478 -23.12 -17.40 11.03
N ASP A 479 -23.79 -17.47 9.88
CA ASP A 479 -24.41 -18.67 9.30
C ASP A 479 -23.59 -19.29 8.14
N SER A 480 -22.47 -18.68 7.73
CA SER A 480 -21.58 -19.19 6.68
C SER A 480 -20.14 -18.73 6.87
N ASP A 481 -19.18 -19.48 6.31
CA ASP A 481 -17.78 -19.04 6.18
C ASP A 481 -17.53 -18.05 5.03
N GLU A 482 -18.59 -17.64 4.31
CA GLU A 482 -18.53 -16.63 3.25
C GLU A 482 -18.28 -15.22 3.82
N LEU A 483 -17.63 -14.39 3.01
CA LEU A 483 -17.24 -13.01 3.35
C LEU A 483 -17.84 -12.05 2.32
N GLU A 484 -18.55 -11.03 2.77
CA GLU A 484 -19.15 -10.00 1.91
C GLU A 484 -18.27 -8.74 1.98
N ILE A 485 -17.87 -8.18 0.84
CA ILE A 485 -17.02 -6.98 0.74
C ILE A 485 -17.81 -5.88 0.06
N HIS A 486 -17.87 -4.71 0.70
CA HIS A 486 -18.67 -3.57 0.23
C HIS A 486 -17.82 -2.31 0.07
N GLU A 487 -18.00 -1.68 -1.10
CA GLU A 487 -17.36 -0.44 -1.52
C GLU A 487 -18.35 0.72 -1.39
N LEU A 488 -17.93 1.81 -0.73
CA LEU A 488 -18.83 2.86 -0.26
C LEU A 488 -18.26 4.26 -0.51
N VAL A 489 -19.10 5.17 -1.00
CA VAL A 489 -18.80 6.60 -1.11
C VAL A 489 -19.34 7.31 0.14
N ALA A 490 -18.63 8.32 0.64
CA ALA A 490 -19.12 9.16 1.73
C ALA A 490 -20.41 9.90 1.36
N SER A 491 -21.44 9.82 2.22
CA SER A 491 -22.72 10.52 2.04
C SER A 491 -23.47 10.68 3.37
N PRO A 492 -23.90 11.90 3.74
CA PRO A 492 -24.68 12.13 4.95
C PRO A 492 -26.14 11.69 4.85
N GLU A 493 -26.67 11.43 3.64
CA GLU A 493 -28.08 11.08 3.41
C GLU A 493 -28.30 9.56 3.19
N ASP A 494 -27.28 8.84 2.70
CA ASP A 494 -27.39 7.43 2.35
C ASP A 494 -27.10 6.49 3.53
N LEU A 495 -28.11 6.26 4.37
CA LEU A 495 -28.10 5.24 5.42
C LEU A 495 -27.87 3.83 4.83
N GLN A 496 -26.71 3.26 5.12
CA GLN A 496 -26.34 1.90 4.69
C GLN A 496 -26.92 0.87 5.67
N ARG A 497 -27.34 -0.30 5.15
CA ARG A 497 -28.05 -1.34 5.91
C ARG A 497 -27.59 -2.75 5.54
N PHE A 498 -27.33 -3.56 6.56
CA PHE A 498 -26.87 -4.94 6.43
C PHE A 498 -27.70 -5.86 7.33
N GLU A 499 -28.69 -6.53 6.72
CA GLU A 499 -29.58 -7.47 7.41
C GLU A 499 -28.94 -8.86 7.55
N GLY A 500 -29.06 -9.47 8.73
CA GLY A 500 -28.51 -10.79 9.01
C GLY A 500 -27.80 -10.88 10.37
N ARG A 501 -26.94 -11.89 10.49
CA ARG A 501 -26.11 -12.18 11.67
C ARG A 501 -24.65 -12.28 11.22
N PHE A 502 -23.73 -11.64 11.93
CA PHE A 502 -22.32 -11.51 11.58
C PHE A 502 -21.42 -11.87 12.79
N GLN A 503 -20.40 -12.70 12.57
CA GLN A 503 -19.34 -12.96 13.57
C GLN A 503 -18.54 -11.69 13.83
N TRP A 504 -18.25 -10.94 12.76
CA TRP A 504 -17.63 -9.62 12.84
C TRP A 504 -17.88 -8.79 11.58
N ILE A 505 -17.73 -7.47 11.76
CA ILE A 505 -17.83 -6.42 10.75
C ILE A 505 -16.57 -5.57 10.91
N LEU A 506 -15.76 -5.47 9.85
CA LEU A 506 -14.58 -4.60 9.79
C LEU A 506 -14.88 -3.42 8.85
N PHE A 507 -14.84 -2.20 9.39
CA PHE A 507 -15.05 -0.95 8.67
C PHE A 507 -13.72 -0.21 8.51
N ILE A 508 -13.37 0.14 7.27
CA ILE A 508 -12.06 0.66 6.87
C ILE A 508 -12.25 2.06 6.26
N LEU A 509 -11.72 3.08 6.92
CA LEU A 509 -11.75 4.47 6.47
C LEU A 509 -10.35 4.95 6.11
N THR A 510 -10.08 5.17 4.83
CA THR A 510 -8.81 5.73 4.35
C THR A 510 -8.96 7.11 3.74
N HIS A 511 -8.03 8.01 4.06
CA HIS A 511 -7.94 9.29 3.37
C HIS A 511 -7.14 9.14 2.08
N GLY A 512 -7.84 8.88 0.98
CA GLY A 512 -7.28 8.52 -0.33
C GLY A 512 -6.43 9.59 -1.02
N LYS A 513 -6.40 10.80 -0.45
CA LYS A 513 -5.55 11.92 -0.86
C LYS A 513 -4.38 12.11 0.10
N PRO A 514 -3.12 11.85 -0.31
CA PRO A 514 -1.93 12.20 0.48
C PRO A 514 -1.59 13.70 0.42
N ASP A 515 -2.23 14.47 -0.47
CA ASP A 515 -1.92 15.87 -0.76
C ASP A 515 -2.72 16.89 0.08
N LEU A 516 -3.81 16.48 0.75
CA LEU A 516 -4.59 17.35 1.62
C LEU A 516 -4.03 17.35 3.05
N ALA A 517 -3.14 18.30 3.36
CA ALA A 517 -2.57 18.50 4.70
C ALA A 517 -3.56 19.00 5.78
N VAL A 518 -4.87 18.91 5.54
CA VAL A 518 -5.92 19.22 6.52
C VAL A 518 -6.31 17.94 7.21
N GLY A 519 -6.19 17.89 8.54
CA GLY A 519 -6.72 16.79 9.35
C GLY A 519 -8.24 16.86 9.44
N ASP A 520 -8.89 16.56 8.32
CA ASP A 520 -10.34 16.66 8.17
C ASP A 520 -11.05 15.78 9.20
N LYS A 521 -12.15 16.32 9.71
CA LYS A 521 -13.04 15.53 10.56
C LYS A 521 -13.79 14.52 9.71
N THR A 522 -14.38 13.54 10.38
CA THR A 522 -15.26 12.54 9.79
C THR A 522 -16.29 12.19 10.85
N LYS A 523 -17.57 12.11 10.48
CA LYS A 523 -18.62 11.59 11.35
C LYS A 523 -18.98 10.18 10.92
N LEU A 524 -18.81 9.23 11.83
CA LEU A 524 -19.34 7.87 11.68
C LEU A 524 -20.44 7.68 12.72
N GLU A 525 -21.65 7.30 12.29
CA GLU A 525 -22.74 6.92 13.19
C GLU A 525 -23.17 5.48 12.86
N ALA A 526 -22.98 4.57 13.82
CA ALA A 526 -23.33 3.15 13.64
C ALA A 526 -24.37 2.70 14.69
N PHE A 527 -25.31 1.86 14.26
CA PHE A 527 -26.46 1.36 15.01
C PHE A 527 -26.56 -0.16 14.81
N TRP A 528 -26.64 -0.94 15.89
CA TRP A 528 -26.73 -2.40 15.75
C TRP A 528 -27.32 -3.11 16.97
N THR A 529 -27.69 -4.38 16.76
CA THR A 529 -28.10 -5.30 17.83
C THR A 529 -26.99 -6.31 18.09
N PRO A 530 -26.57 -6.58 19.33
CA PRO A 530 -25.69 -7.72 19.61
C PRO A 530 -26.34 -9.05 19.24
N LEU A 531 -25.54 -10.02 18.78
CA LEU A 531 -25.91 -11.42 18.84
C LEU A 531 -25.82 -11.84 20.30
N SER A 532 -26.95 -11.88 20.98
CA SER A 532 -27.04 -12.68 22.20
C SER A 532 -26.61 -14.11 21.87
N GLU A 533 -25.73 -14.66 22.71
CA GLU A 533 -25.50 -16.09 22.69
C GLU A 533 -26.83 -16.78 23.01
N VAL A 534 -27.19 -17.79 22.22
CA VAL A 534 -28.19 -18.78 22.66
C VAL A 534 -27.45 -19.76 23.56
N THR A 535 -27.07 -19.28 24.73
CA THR A 535 -26.83 -20.15 25.89
C THR A 535 -28.18 -20.71 26.33
N ASP A 536 -28.17 -21.94 26.87
CA ASP A 536 -29.36 -22.58 27.41
C ASP A 536 -29.60 -21.96 28.80
N VAL A 537 -30.51 -20.99 28.91
CA VAL A 537 -30.63 -20.11 30.09
C VAL A 537 -31.39 -20.79 31.23
N GLU A 538 -30.66 -21.49 32.11
CA GLU A 538 -31.10 -21.67 33.50
C GLU A 538 -30.74 -20.45 34.36
N ASP A 539 -31.69 -19.50 34.38
CA ASP A 539 -32.00 -18.54 35.45
C ASP A 539 -30.98 -17.44 35.83
N GLY A 540 -31.51 -16.32 36.33
CA GLY A 540 -30.75 -15.15 36.80
C GLY A 540 -31.49 -13.81 36.64
N GLY A 541 -32.38 -13.70 35.65
CA GLY A 541 -33.21 -12.52 35.38
C GLY A 541 -34.60 -12.64 36.00
N GLY A 542 -34.72 -12.43 37.31
CA GLY A 542 -35.96 -12.65 38.06
C GLY A 542 -37.19 -11.93 37.47
N ILE A 543 -38.29 -12.67 37.30
CA ILE A 543 -39.55 -12.18 36.71
C ILE A 543 -40.02 -10.91 37.46
N PRO A 544 -40.37 -9.82 36.76
CA PRO A 544 -40.88 -8.60 37.38
C PRO A 544 -42.06 -8.90 38.32
N THR A 545 -42.05 -8.35 39.53
CA THR A 545 -43.12 -8.60 40.52
C THR A 545 -44.41 -7.81 40.25
N SER A 546 -44.39 -6.95 39.24
CA SER A 546 -45.55 -6.22 38.71
C SER A 546 -45.29 -5.84 37.25
N TRP A 547 -46.31 -5.89 36.40
CA TRP A 547 -46.25 -5.25 35.07
C TRP A 547 -46.14 -3.71 35.18
N THR A 548 -45.43 -3.08 34.25
CA THR A 548 -45.34 -1.61 34.15
C THR A 548 -45.12 -1.14 32.71
N LEU A 549 -45.70 -0.01 32.35
CA LEU A 549 -45.37 0.77 31.16
C LEU A 549 -44.38 1.88 31.55
N GLU A 550 -43.21 1.92 30.92
CA GLU A 550 -42.17 2.88 31.23
C GLU A 550 -42.17 4.11 30.31
N ARG A 551 -41.36 5.12 30.66
CA ARG A 551 -41.23 6.34 29.86
C ARG A 551 -40.50 6.01 28.56
N ASN A 552 -41.02 6.54 27.45
CA ASN A 552 -40.35 6.45 26.18
C ASN A 552 -39.04 7.25 26.17
N TYR A 553 -38.07 6.80 25.38
CA TYR A 553 -36.79 7.49 25.17
C TYR A 553 -36.46 7.59 23.66
N PRO A 554 -35.96 8.74 23.17
CA PRO A 554 -35.94 10.05 23.85
C PRO A 554 -37.36 10.59 24.14
N ASN A 555 -37.49 11.57 25.04
CA ASN A 555 -38.73 12.33 25.27
C ASN A 555 -38.38 13.75 25.77
N PRO A 556 -38.61 14.83 24.99
CA PRO A 556 -39.23 14.86 23.66
C PRO A 556 -38.51 14.05 22.59
N PHE A 557 -39.23 13.68 21.53
CA PHE A 557 -38.73 12.84 20.43
C PHE A 557 -38.99 13.48 19.06
N ASN A 558 -38.16 13.13 18.07
CA ASN A 558 -38.29 13.61 16.69
C ASN A 558 -37.74 12.57 15.68
N PRO A 559 -38.55 12.05 14.75
CA PRO A 559 -39.97 11.74 14.89
C PRO A 559 -40.21 10.36 15.53
N SER A 560 -39.15 9.60 15.89
CA SER A 560 -39.24 8.24 16.42
C SER A 560 -38.73 8.09 17.86
N THR A 561 -39.22 7.09 18.59
CA THR A 561 -38.92 6.84 20.01
C THR A 561 -39.15 5.37 20.39
N THR A 562 -38.45 4.87 21.40
CA THR A 562 -38.63 3.52 21.95
C THR A 562 -39.42 3.57 23.25
N ILE A 563 -40.38 2.66 23.41
CA ILE A 563 -41.23 2.51 24.60
C ILE A 563 -40.93 1.16 25.27
N PRO A 564 -40.28 1.15 26.45
CA PRO A 564 -40.14 -0.04 27.27
C PRO A 564 -41.42 -0.37 28.05
N LEU A 565 -41.64 -1.66 28.32
CA LEU A 565 -42.60 -2.16 29.30
C LEU A 565 -42.10 -3.48 29.92
N GLU A 566 -42.53 -3.76 31.15
CA GLU A 566 -42.32 -5.03 31.85
C GLU A 566 -43.65 -5.75 32.07
N LEU A 567 -43.64 -7.08 32.06
CA LEU A 567 -44.78 -7.94 32.37
C LEU A 567 -44.41 -8.95 33.47
N ASP A 568 -45.27 -9.04 34.48
CA ASP A 568 -45.16 -9.99 35.60
C ASP A 568 -45.56 -11.43 35.25
N ARG A 569 -46.25 -11.61 34.13
CA ARG A 569 -46.74 -12.90 33.62
C ARG A 569 -47.03 -12.80 32.13
N THR A 570 -47.09 -13.95 31.47
CA THR A 570 -47.62 -14.04 30.10
C THR A 570 -49.09 -13.58 30.09
N THR A 571 -49.41 -12.53 29.35
CA THR A 571 -50.72 -11.85 29.35
C THR A 571 -51.03 -11.26 27.97
N HIS A 572 -52.31 -11.01 27.68
CA HIS A 572 -52.69 -10.30 26.46
C HIS A 572 -52.44 -8.79 26.62
N ALA A 573 -51.36 -8.29 26.03
CA ALA A 573 -50.91 -6.91 26.14
C ALA A 573 -51.29 -6.09 24.89
N ARG A 574 -52.15 -5.08 25.08
CA ARG A 574 -52.51 -4.09 24.05
C ARG A 574 -51.78 -2.78 24.33
N LEU A 575 -50.91 -2.36 23.41
CA LEU A 575 -50.14 -1.12 23.49
C LEU A 575 -50.59 -0.16 22.37
N GLU A 576 -51.12 0.99 22.73
CA GLU A 576 -51.78 1.93 21.80
C GLU A 576 -51.37 3.37 22.08
N VAL A 577 -51.28 4.19 21.03
CA VAL A 577 -50.97 5.63 21.14
C VAL A 577 -52.17 6.45 20.70
N TYR A 578 -52.47 7.49 21.45
CA TYR A 578 -53.63 8.38 21.30
C TYR A 578 -53.17 9.85 21.28
N ASN A 579 -53.93 10.73 20.63
CA ASN A 579 -53.79 12.18 20.82
C ASN A 579 -54.64 12.67 22.01
N LEU A 580 -54.48 13.95 22.41
CA LEU A 580 -55.23 14.54 23.54
C LEU A 580 -56.75 14.61 23.33
N LEU A 581 -57.26 14.40 22.12
CA LEU A 581 -58.70 14.29 21.83
C LEU A 581 -59.22 12.85 21.95
N GLY A 582 -58.40 11.90 22.41
CA GLY A 582 -58.77 10.49 22.54
C GLY A 582 -58.83 9.73 21.21
N LYS A 583 -58.41 10.34 20.08
CA LYS A 583 -58.26 9.62 18.81
C LYS A 583 -57.03 8.72 18.88
N ARG A 584 -57.19 7.41 18.67
CA ARG A 584 -56.07 6.48 18.49
C ARG A 584 -55.31 6.84 17.21
N MET A 585 -53.99 6.99 17.36
CA MET A 585 -53.05 7.34 16.30
C MET A 585 -52.39 6.09 15.72
N THR A 586 -52.00 5.13 16.58
CA THR A 586 -51.53 3.79 16.16
C THR A 586 -51.72 2.75 17.27
N THR A 587 -51.55 1.48 16.92
CA THR A 587 -51.47 0.33 17.83
C THR A 587 -50.10 -0.33 17.60
N LEU A 588 -49.29 -0.43 18.66
CA LEU A 588 -47.94 -0.97 18.62
C LEU A 588 -47.90 -2.47 18.99
N ASN A 589 -48.85 -2.93 19.81
CA ASN A 589 -49.10 -4.35 20.06
C ASN A 589 -50.59 -4.61 20.31
N ASP A 590 -51.09 -5.76 19.87
CA ASP A 590 -52.42 -6.26 20.25
C ASP A 590 -52.41 -7.80 20.25
N GLY A 591 -51.80 -8.39 21.27
CA GLY A 591 -51.59 -9.84 21.34
C GLY A 591 -50.95 -10.31 22.64
N VAL A 592 -50.72 -11.63 22.75
CA VAL A 592 -50.09 -12.23 23.93
C VAL A 592 -48.59 -11.97 23.92
N LEU A 593 -48.08 -11.40 25.01
CA LEU A 593 -46.64 -11.26 25.28
C LEU A 593 -46.28 -12.14 26.48
N ALA A 594 -45.04 -12.64 26.49
CA ALA A 594 -44.48 -13.42 27.60
C ALA A 594 -44.22 -12.55 28.85
N ALA A 595 -44.05 -13.19 30.02
CA ALA A 595 -43.46 -12.54 31.18
C ALA A 595 -42.04 -12.00 30.84
N GLY A 596 -41.63 -10.90 31.47
CA GLY A 596 -40.34 -10.25 31.22
C GLY A 596 -40.44 -8.87 30.56
N ARG A 597 -39.34 -8.42 29.97
CA ARG A 597 -39.17 -7.07 29.39
C ARG A 597 -39.45 -7.05 27.89
N HIS A 598 -40.11 -6.00 27.42
CA HIS A 598 -40.44 -5.78 26.01
C HIS A 598 -40.19 -4.32 25.61
N GLN A 599 -39.87 -4.07 24.35
CA GLN A 599 -39.67 -2.72 23.81
C GLN A 599 -40.41 -2.56 22.48
N PHE A 600 -41.05 -1.41 22.28
CA PHE A 600 -41.81 -1.09 21.07
C PHE A 600 -41.35 0.24 20.48
N ARG A 601 -40.92 0.22 19.21
CA ARG A 601 -40.56 1.43 18.46
C ARG A 601 -41.82 2.11 17.93
N LEU A 602 -41.93 3.42 18.17
CA LEU A 602 -42.92 4.31 17.57
C LEU A 602 -42.23 5.22 16.54
N ASP A 603 -42.83 5.34 15.37
CA ASP A 603 -42.59 6.43 14.42
C ASP A 603 -43.84 7.32 14.33
N ALA A 604 -43.64 8.63 14.45
CA ALA A 604 -44.67 9.65 14.36
C ALA A 604 -44.38 10.70 13.25
N ALA A 605 -43.60 10.35 12.22
CA ALA A 605 -43.20 11.25 11.13
C ALA A 605 -44.40 11.89 10.40
N SER A 606 -45.56 11.24 10.37
CA SER A 606 -46.80 11.78 9.79
C SER A 606 -47.65 12.65 10.75
N TRP A 607 -47.27 12.76 12.03
CA TRP A 607 -48.06 13.45 13.06
C TRP A 607 -47.59 14.91 13.26
N THR A 608 -48.36 15.72 14.01
CA THR A 608 -48.00 17.10 14.36
C THR A 608 -47.27 17.19 15.70
N SER A 609 -46.32 18.12 15.87
CA SER A 609 -45.68 18.41 17.16
C SER A 609 -46.71 18.64 18.26
N GLY A 610 -46.44 18.12 19.46
CA GLY A 610 -47.35 18.16 20.62
C GLY A 610 -47.31 16.89 21.46
N THR A 611 -48.14 16.86 22.51
CA THR A 611 -48.23 15.73 23.44
C THR A 611 -49.21 14.66 22.96
N TYR A 612 -48.80 13.41 23.08
CA TYR A 612 -49.58 12.20 22.84
C TYR A 612 -49.66 11.37 24.13
N LEU A 613 -50.61 10.45 24.22
CA LEU A 613 -50.73 9.51 25.33
C LEU A 613 -50.53 8.10 24.81
N ILE A 614 -49.52 7.40 25.32
CA ILE A 614 -49.43 5.95 25.16
C ILE A 614 -50.22 5.26 26.27
N ARG A 615 -50.81 4.11 25.96
CA ARG A 615 -51.59 3.26 26.86
C ARG A 615 -51.19 1.81 26.71
N LEU A 616 -50.84 1.17 27.82
CA LEU A 616 -50.75 -0.28 27.95
C LEU A 616 -52.02 -0.78 28.64
N THR A 617 -52.62 -1.83 28.10
CA THR A 617 -53.74 -2.58 28.69
C THR A 617 -53.35 -4.05 28.76
N THR A 618 -53.47 -4.64 29.94
CA THR A 618 -53.22 -6.07 30.22
C THR A 618 -54.42 -6.68 30.93
N ASP A 619 -54.43 -7.99 31.13
CA ASP A 619 -55.45 -8.68 31.94
C ASP A 619 -55.41 -8.24 33.43
N SER A 620 -54.39 -7.49 33.86
CA SER A 620 -54.19 -6.98 35.22
C SER A 620 -54.41 -5.47 35.38
N GLY A 621 -54.60 -4.70 34.29
CA GLY A 621 -54.97 -3.28 34.39
C GLY A 621 -54.63 -2.43 33.18
N VAL A 622 -54.68 -1.10 33.38
CA VAL A 622 -54.40 -0.09 32.35
C VAL A 622 -53.48 0.99 32.91
N GLN A 623 -52.37 1.24 32.21
CA GLN A 623 -51.43 2.34 32.51
C GLN A 623 -51.33 3.26 31.30
N SER A 624 -51.03 4.54 31.49
CA SER A 624 -50.85 5.49 30.39
C SER A 624 -49.82 6.57 30.74
N LEU A 625 -49.02 6.98 29.76
CA LEU A 625 -47.94 7.96 29.92
C LEU A 625 -47.90 8.97 28.76
N PRO A 626 -47.40 10.20 28.98
CA PRO A 626 -47.27 11.22 27.95
C PRO A 626 -45.99 11.07 27.11
N LEU A 627 -46.15 11.08 25.79
CA LEU A 627 -45.07 11.20 24.80
C LEU A 627 -45.06 12.66 24.27
N THR A 628 -43.90 13.28 24.06
CA THR A 628 -43.83 14.65 23.49
C THR A 628 -43.14 14.64 22.13
N LEU A 629 -43.88 14.79 21.04
CA LEU A 629 -43.31 14.92 19.69
C LEU A 629 -42.90 16.38 19.46
N LEU A 630 -41.66 16.61 19.05
CA LEU A 630 -41.12 17.93 18.71
C LEU A 630 -40.45 17.86 17.34
N LYS A 631 -41.18 18.27 16.30
CA LYS A 631 -40.60 18.68 15.01
C LYS A 631 -40.26 20.17 15.06
#